data_AF-A0A0N1ARU9-F1
#
_entry.id   AF-A0A0N1ARU9-F1
#
_cell.length_a   1.000
_cell.length_b   1.000
_cell.length_c   1.000
_cell.angle_alpha   90.00
_cell.angle_beta   90.00
_cell.angle_gamma   90.00
#
_symmetry.space_group_name_H-M   'P 1'
#
loop_
_entity.id
_entity.type
_entity.pdbx_description
1 polymer ?
#
loop_
_entity_poly.entity_id
_entity_poly.type
_entity_poly.pdbx_seq_one_letter_code
_entity_poly.pdbx_strand_id
1 'polypeptide(L)'
;MALLDPPTIAPPDGEGSVQYRPDPALRIGNAKVFAVYGKGGIGKSTTSSNLSAAFSLLGQRVLQIGCDPKHDSTFTLTKKLMPTVIDVLETVDFHHEELRPEDYMFEGFNGVMCVEAGGPPAGTG
;
A
#
# COMPACT_ATOMS: atom_id res chain seq x y z
N MET A 1 27.07 -21.18 -7.63
CA MET A 1 27.31 -19.80 -8.08
C MET A 1 26.26 -18.94 -7.40
N ALA A 2 26.58 -18.47 -6.20
CA ALA A 2 25.68 -17.67 -5.38
C ALA A 2 25.52 -16.28 -6.02
N LEU A 3 24.29 -15.88 -6.29
CA LEU A 3 23.94 -14.53 -6.67
C LEU A 3 22.94 -14.03 -5.64
N LEU A 4 23.13 -12.76 -5.27
CA LEU A 4 22.43 -11.97 -4.24
C LEU A 4 23.09 -12.04 -2.86
N ASP A 5 24.21 -11.31 -2.72
CA ASP A 5 24.59 -10.74 -1.43
C ASP A 5 23.42 -9.89 -0.88
N PRO A 6 23.20 -9.88 0.44
CA PRO A 6 22.21 -8.99 1.04
C PRO A 6 22.59 -7.52 0.75
N PRO A 7 21.60 -6.64 0.47
CA PRO A 7 21.88 -5.24 0.17
C PRO A 7 22.64 -4.59 1.33
N THR A 8 23.76 -3.94 1.01
CA THR A 8 24.53 -3.10 1.93
C THR A 8 23.62 -2.04 2.54
N ILE A 9 23.61 -1.99 3.87
CA ILE A 9 22.79 -1.08 4.68
C ILE A 9 23.12 0.37 4.29
N ALA A 10 22.18 1.04 3.64
CA ALA A 10 22.26 2.47 3.38
C ALA A 10 22.16 3.25 4.72
N PRO A 11 22.82 4.41 4.86
CA PRO A 11 22.67 5.27 6.03
C PRO A 11 21.19 5.61 6.26
N PRO A 12 20.74 5.75 7.52
CA PRO A 12 19.38 6.17 7.80
C PRO A 12 19.13 7.60 7.29
N ASP A 13 17.97 7.80 6.67
CA ASP A 13 17.43 9.13 6.37
C ASP A 13 17.13 9.86 7.69
N GLY A 14 17.25 11.19 7.69
CA GLY A 14 17.31 12.05 8.89
C GLY A 14 16.12 11.96 9.87
N GLU A 15 16.17 12.82 10.91
CA GLU A 15 15.38 12.75 12.16
C GLU A 15 13.84 12.70 12.04
N GLY A 16 13.25 12.84 10.84
CA GLY A 16 11.81 13.03 10.65
C GLY A 16 10.96 11.79 10.34
N SER A 17 11.55 10.63 9.99
CA SER A 17 10.74 9.42 9.72
C SER A 17 11.41 8.16 10.25
N VAL A 18 10.83 7.58 11.31
CA VAL A 18 11.25 6.26 11.80
C VAL A 18 10.71 5.22 10.82
N GLN A 19 11.52 4.87 9.82
CA GLN A 19 11.16 3.83 8.85
C GLN A 19 10.98 2.49 9.59
N TYR A 20 9.81 1.87 9.42
CA TYR A 20 9.57 0.52 9.93
C TYR A 20 10.55 -0.44 9.25
N ARG A 21 11.39 -1.09 10.06
CA ARG A 21 12.27 -2.16 9.60
C ARG A 21 11.58 -3.49 9.88
N PRO A 22 11.10 -4.21 8.84
CA PRO A 22 10.53 -5.53 9.06
C PRO A 22 11.59 -6.46 9.67
N ASP A 23 11.14 -7.36 10.55
CA ASP A 23 11.99 -8.44 11.05
C ASP A 23 12.55 -9.23 9.85
N PRO A 24 13.88 -9.39 9.71
CA PRO A 24 14.48 -10.18 8.63
C PRO A 24 14.02 -11.64 8.59
N ALA A 25 13.45 -12.16 9.67
CA ALA A 25 12.85 -13.50 9.74
C ALA A 25 11.39 -13.52 9.22
N LEU A 26 10.73 -12.37 9.10
CA LEU A 26 9.39 -12.29 8.54
C LEU A 26 9.42 -12.79 7.08
N ARG A 27 8.60 -13.79 6.80
CA ARG A 27 8.40 -14.31 5.45
C ARG A 27 6.94 -14.09 5.11
N ILE A 28 6.69 -13.38 4.02
CA ILE A 28 5.37 -13.40 3.40
C ILE A 28 5.17 -14.85 2.95
N GLY A 29 4.11 -15.50 3.45
CA GLY A 29 3.87 -16.93 3.26
C GLY A 29 3.61 -17.30 1.79
N ASN A 30 2.39 -17.72 1.49
CA ASN A 30 2.04 -18.16 0.13
C ASN A 30 1.59 -17.02 -0.80
N ALA A 31 1.58 -15.78 -0.31
CA ALA A 31 1.16 -14.62 -1.11
C ALA A 31 2.29 -14.17 -2.05
N LYS A 32 1.94 -13.92 -3.30
CA LYS A 32 2.84 -13.28 -4.27
C LYS A 32 2.68 -11.78 -4.13
N VAL A 33 3.79 -11.07 -3.86
CA VAL A 33 3.79 -9.61 -3.68
C VAL A 33 4.43 -8.94 -4.89
N PHE A 34 3.71 -7.97 -5.44
CA PHE A 34 4.17 -7.16 -6.57
C PHE A 34 4.28 -5.71 -6.11
N ALA A 35 5.39 -5.07 -6.46
CA ALA A 35 5.57 -3.63 -6.25
C ALA A 35 5.67 -2.94 -7.62
N VAL A 36 4.77 -1.98 -7.87
CA VAL A 36 4.66 -1.29 -9.16
C VAL A 36 5.20 0.12 -9.02
N TYR A 37 6.35 0.37 -9.64
CA TYR A 37 7.03 1.67 -9.65
C TYR A 37 7.02 2.32 -11.03
N GLY A 38 7.38 3.60 -11.08
CA GLY A 38 7.42 4.38 -12.32
C GLY A 38 7.11 5.85 -12.11
N LYS A 39 7.42 6.66 -13.13
CA LYS A 39 7.22 8.12 -13.14
C LYS A 39 5.76 8.50 -12.82
N GLY A 40 5.55 9.69 -12.26
CA GLY A 40 4.21 10.28 -12.14
C GLY A 40 3.49 10.31 -13.49
N GLY A 41 2.22 9.90 -13.52
CA GLY A 41 1.39 9.90 -14.73
C GLY A 41 1.64 8.76 -15.72
N ILE A 42 2.59 7.84 -15.48
CA ILE A 42 2.87 6.74 -16.42
C ILE A 42 1.79 5.64 -16.48
N GLY A 43 0.81 5.70 -15.57
CA GLY A 43 -0.30 4.72 -15.52
C GLY A 43 -0.15 3.62 -14.47
N LYS A 44 0.68 3.80 -13.42
CA LYS A 44 0.84 2.81 -12.33
C LYS A 44 -0.50 2.36 -11.75
N SER A 45 -1.32 3.31 -11.28
CA SER A 45 -2.64 3.03 -10.70
C SER A 45 -3.55 2.29 -11.68
N THR A 46 -3.55 2.71 -12.96
CA THR A 46 -4.31 2.06 -14.03
C THR A 46 -3.87 0.61 -14.24
N THR A 47 -2.57 0.35 -14.30
CA THR A 47 -2.05 -1.01 -14.46
C THR A 47 -2.35 -1.86 -13.23
N SER A 48 -2.09 -1.34 -12.03
CA SER A 48 -2.30 -2.06 -10.78
C SER A 48 -3.78 -2.45 -10.58
N SER A 49 -4.72 -1.52 -10.80
CA SER A 49 -6.15 -1.82 -10.61
C SER A 49 -6.67 -2.85 -11.59
N ASN A 50 -6.28 -2.77 -12.86
CA ASN A 50 -6.66 -3.76 -13.86
C ASN A 50 -6.00 -5.13 -13.61
N LEU A 51 -4.75 -5.15 -13.13
CA LEU A 51 -4.09 -6.39 -12.74
C LEU A 51 -4.78 -7.06 -11.55
N SER A 52 -5.17 -6.28 -10.54
CA SER A 52 -5.93 -6.76 -9.39
C SER A 52 -7.28 -7.33 -9.80
N ALA A 53 -8.02 -6.63 -10.67
CA ALA A 53 -9.28 -7.11 -11.21
C ALA A 53 -9.10 -8.40 -12.04
N ALA A 54 -8.05 -8.49 -12.84
CA ALA A 54 -7.74 -9.70 -13.60
C ALA A 54 -7.44 -10.89 -12.68
N PHE A 55 -6.64 -10.70 -11.64
CA PHE A 55 -6.34 -11.77 -10.67
C PHE A 55 -7.59 -12.22 -9.90
N SER A 56 -8.49 -11.30 -9.52
CA SER A 56 -9.73 -11.69 -8.85
C SER A 56 -10.65 -12.49 -9.75
N LEU A 57 -10.73 -12.15 -11.05
CA LEU A 57 -11.46 -12.94 -12.05
C LEU A 57 -10.85 -14.33 -12.28
N LEU A 58 -9.55 -14.50 -12.01
CA LEU A 58 -8.86 -15.80 -12.00
C LEU A 58 -9.02 -16.55 -10.65
N GLY A 59 -9.97 -16.13 -9.80
CA GLY A 59 -10.28 -16.76 -8.52
C GLY A 59 -9.24 -16.52 -7.42
N GLN A 60 -8.32 -15.56 -7.61
CA GLN A 60 -7.33 -15.21 -6.58
C GLN A 60 -7.93 -14.21 -5.58
N ARG A 61 -7.53 -14.34 -4.32
CA ARG A 61 -7.76 -13.29 -3.32
C ARG A 61 -6.70 -12.21 -3.51
N VAL A 62 -7.13 -10.97 -3.68
CA VAL A 62 -6.23 -9.85 -3.99
C VAL A 62 -6.42 -8.74 -2.98
N LEU A 63 -5.29 -8.20 -2.50
CA LEU A 63 -5.22 -6.97 -1.72
C LEU A 63 -4.38 -5.96 -2.53
N GLN A 64 -4.96 -4.81 -2.85
CA GLN A 64 -4.26 -3.68 -3.45
C GLN A 64 -4.06 -2.58 -2.42
N ILE A 65 -2.80 -2.16 -2.25
CA ILE A 65 -2.42 -1.07 -1.35
C ILE A 65 -1.86 0.08 -2.20
N GLY A 66 -2.52 1.23 -2.16
CA GLY A 66 -2.02 2.47 -2.73
C GLY A 66 -1.03 3.15 -1.77
N CYS A 67 0.19 3.38 -2.24
CA CYS A 67 1.27 4.00 -1.46
C CYS A 67 1.72 5.34 -2.07
N ASP A 68 0.78 6.10 -2.64
CA ASP A 68 1.04 7.40 -3.27
C ASP A 68 0.24 8.47 -2.50
N PRO A 69 0.82 9.62 -2.13
CA PRO A 69 0.09 10.72 -1.49
C PRO A 69 -1.15 11.19 -2.26
N LYS A 70 -1.22 10.91 -3.58
CA LYS A 70 -2.38 11.20 -4.42
C LYS A 70 -3.62 10.34 -4.11
N HIS A 71 -3.48 9.22 -3.39
CA HIS A 71 -4.57 8.38 -2.87
C HIS A 71 -5.66 7.99 -3.89
N ASP A 72 -5.28 7.78 -5.15
CA ASP A 72 -6.19 7.42 -6.26
C ASP A 72 -5.87 6.07 -6.92
N SER A 73 -5.07 5.22 -6.26
CA SER A 73 -4.66 3.90 -6.75
C SER A 73 -5.85 2.95 -6.89
N THR A 74 -6.74 2.94 -5.90
CA THR A 74 -7.86 1.99 -5.80
C THR A 74 -9.18 2.55 -6.31
N PHE A 75 -9.25 3.84 -6.66
CA PHE A 75 -10.47 4.54 -7.08
C PHE A 75 -11.27 3.79 -8.16
N THR A 76 -10.58 3.20 -9.15
CA THR A 76 -11.24 2.48 -10.24
C THR A 76 -11.86 1.15 -9.82
N LEU A 77 -11.38 0.55 -8.71
CA LEU A 77 -11.93 -0.66 -8.11
C LEU A 77 -13.10 -0.35 -7.17
N THR A 78 -12.99 0.70 -6.37
CA THR A 78 -13.97 1.07 -5.33
C THR A 78 -15.06 2.02 -5.84
N LYS A 79 -14.84 2.66 -7.00
CA LYS A 79 -15.71 3.69 -7.62
C LYS A 79 -15.86 4.97 -6.81
N LYS A 80 -15.03 5.17 -5.79
CA LYS A 80 -14.98 6.37 -4.93
C LYS A 80 -13.58 6.51 -4.33
N LEU A 81 -13.22 7.72 -3.94
CA LEU A 81 -12.01 7.94 -3.12
C LEU A 81 -12.29 7.38 -1.73
N MET A 82 -11.48 6.41 -1.31
CA MET A 82 -11.60 5.82 0.02
C MET A 82 -10.87 6.69 1.04
N PRO A 83 -11.32 6.73 2.30
CA PRO A 83 -10.51 7.22 3.40
C PRO A 83 -9.15 6.54 3.40
N THR A 84 -8.09 7.32 3.59
CA THR A 84 -6.74 6.79 3.66
C THR A 84 -6.42 6.31 5.08
N VAL A 85 -5.39 5.49 5.25
CA VAL A 85 -4.92 5.05 6.56
C VAL A 85 -4.55 6.26 7.43
N ILE A 86 -3.94 7.30 6.84
CA ILE A 86 -3.59 8.52 7.59
C ILE A 86 -4.85 9.28 8.06
N ASP A 87 -5.91 9.35 7.23
CA ASP A 87 -7.18 9.99 7.62
C ASP A 87 -7.82 9.26 8.81
N VAL A 88 -7.82 7.92 8.77
CA VAL A 88 -8.42 7.11 9.84
C VAL A 88 -7.57 7.20 11.12
N LEU A 89 -6.24 7.20 11.01
CA LEU A 89 -5.33 7.42 12.14
C LEU A 89 -5.57 8.78 12.83
N GLU A 90 -5.86 9.83 12.06
CA GLU A 90 -6.15 11.15 12.62
C GLU A 90 -7.38 11.13 13.54
N THR A 91 -8.38 10.28 13.24
CA THR A 91 -9.60 10.16 14.07
C THR A 91 -9.35 9.58 15.46
N VAL A 92 -8.21 8.90 15.65
CA VAL A 92 -7.79 8.28 16.91
C VAL A 92 -6.51 8.91 17.47
N ASP A 93 -6.20 10.15 17.07
CA ASP A 93 -5.00 10.89 17.50
C ASP A 93 -3.71 10.06 17.28
N PHE A 94 -3.64 9.36 16.14
CA PHE A 94 -2.51 8.51 15.73
C PHE A 94 -2.21 7.30 16.64
N HIS A 95 -3.14 6.90 17.52
CA HIS A 95 -3.07 5.66 18.31
C HIS A 95 -3.44 4.45 17.44
N HIS A 96 -2.47 3.93 16.68
CA HIS A 96 -2.66 2.80 15.75
C HIS A 96 -3.27 1.51 16.37
N GLU A 97 -3.11 1.31 17.67
CA GLU A 97 -3.66 0.19 18.43
C GLU A 97 -5.21 0.20 18.52
N GLU A 98 -5.81 1.37 18.35
CA GLU A 98 -7.26 1.59 18.31
C GLU A 98 -7.86 1.13 16.97
N LEU A 99 -7.03 1.01 15.92
CA LEU A 99 -7.50 0.65 14.58
C LEU A 99 -7.76 -0.84 14.43
N ARG A 100 -8.72 -1.14 13.57
CA ARG A 100 -9.01 -2.46 13.04
C ARG A 100 -8.96 -2.42 11.51
N PRO A 101 -8.66 -3.55 10.84
CA PRO A 101 -8.60 -3.57 9.38
C PRO A 101 -9.87 -3.05 8.69
N GLU A 102 -11.04 -3.24 9.31
CA GLU A 102 -12.33 -2.81 8.74
C GLU A 102 -12.46 -1.29 8.66
N ASP A 103 -11.66 -0.53 9.42
CA ASP A 103 -11.72 0.93 9.45
C ASP A 103 -11.09 1.56 8.20
N TYR A 104 -10.14 0.87 7.55
CA TYR A 104 -9.35 1.41 6.43
C TYR A 104 -9.21 0.45 5.24
N MET A 105 -9.73 -0.77 5.32
CA MET A 105 -9.71 -1.76 4.24
C MET A 105 -11.11 -1.94 3.66
N PHE A 106 -11.26 -1.62 2.38
CA PHE A 106 -12.55 -1.56 1.71
C PHE A 106 -12.63 -2.54 0.56
N GLU A 107 -13.78 -3.18 0.40
CA GLU A 107 -14.02 -4.08 -0.73
C GLU A 107 -14.30 -3.28 -2.01
N GLY A 108 -13.61 -3.64 -3.08
CA GLY A 108 -13.80 -3.12 -4.43
C GLY A 108 -14.35 -4.17 -5.39
N PHE A 109 -14.13 -3.95 -6.68
CA PHE A 109 -14.58 -4.86 -7.74
C PHE A 109 -14.20 -6.32 -7.49
N ASN A 110 -15.20 -7.22 -7.54
CA ASN A 110 -15.03 -8.67 -7.46
C ASN A 110 -14.22 -9.14 -6.22
N GLY A 111 -14.48 -8.52 -5.06
CA GLY A 111 -13.86 -8.93 -3.79
C GLY A 111 -12.40 -8.50 -3.62
N VAL A 112 -11.88 -7.61 -4.47
CA VAL A 112 -10.52 -7.05 -4.27
C VAL A 112 -10.53 -6.14 -3.05
N MET A 113 -9.74 -6.46 -2.04
CA MET A 113 -9.57 -5.58 -0.88
C MET A 113 -8.65 -4.42 -1.24
N CYS A 114 -9.04 -3.22 -0.84
CA CYS A 114 -8.38 -1.97 -1.21
C CYS A 114 -7.98 -1.19 0.05
N VAL A 115 -6.75 -0.71 0.08
CA VAL A 115 -6.23 0.20 1.11
C VAL A 115 -5.53 1.36 0.41
N GLU A 116 -5.70 2.57 0.90
CA GLU A 116 -4.92 3.74 0.50
C GLU A 116 -4.13 4.21 1.71
N ALA A 117 -2.80 4.19 1.66
CA ALA A 117 -1.97 4.63 2.78
C ALA A 117 -2.17 6.12 3.06
N GLY A 118 -2.37 6.92 2.00
CA GLY A 118 -2.30 8.36 2.05
C GLY A 118 -0.86 8.85 2.24
N GLY A 119 -0.72 10.16 2.43
CA GLY A 119 0.55 10.81 2.72
C GLY A 119 0.32 12.02 3.61
N PRO A 120 1.37 12.56 4.23
CA PRO A 120 1.23 13.75 5.05
C PRO A 120 0.72 14.93 4.19
N PRO A 121 0.09 15.95 4.82
CA PRO A 121 -0.42 17.11 4.10
C PRO A 121 0.64 17.72 3.19
N ALA A 122 0.23 18.16 2.01
CA ALA A 122 1.15 18.73 1.04
C ALA A 122 1.99 19.87 1.67
N GLY A 123 3.32 19.77 1.57
CA GLY A 123 4.26 20.79 2.07
C GLY A 123 4.85 20.56 3.47
N THR A 124 4.68 19.36 4.05
CA THR A 124 5.24 18.99 5.37
C THR A 124 6.47 18.07 5.29
N GLY A 125 6.97 17.78 4.09
CA GLY A 125 8.14 16.91 3.84
C GLY A 125 9.45 17.66 3.67
#